data_AF-A0A729G2S5-F1
#
_entry.id   AF-A0A729G2S5-F1
#
_cell.length_a   1.000
_cell.length_b   1.000
_cell.length_c   1.000
_cell.angle_alpha   90.00
_cell.angle_beta   90.00
_cell.angle_gamma   90.00
#
_symmetry.space_group_name_H-M   'P 1'
#
loop_
_entity.id
_entity.type
_entity.pdbx_description
1 polymer ?
#
loop_
_entity_poly.entity_id
_entity_poly.type
_entity_poly.pdbx_seq_one_letter_code
_entity_poly.pdbx_strand_id
1 'polypeptide(L)'
;MRIPKKCYSAFQHSIVLIVGSSSKIDAGNFSKVTAGIDSSITVGPCSTVTAGENSEIRFTWWLGNELETTIARIGQNGLLPNTPYQLIEGRITAVS
;
A
#
# COMPACT_ATOMS: atom_id res chain seq x y z
N MET A 1 24.15 4.79 1.30
CA MET A 1 22.84 4.53 1.93
C MET A 1 21.76 5.08 1.00
N ARG A 2 21.17 4.26 0.12
CA ARG A 2 20.12 4.69 -0.82
C ARG A 2 18.77 4.47 -0.16
N ILE A 3 18.34 5.48 0.59
CA ILE A 3 16.94 5.74 0.94
C ILE A 3 16.13 5.67 -0.36
N PRO A 4 14.91 5.08 -0.40
CA PRO A 4 14.11 5.05 -1.62
C PRO A 4 14.06 6.46 -2.17
N LYS A 5 14.48 6.59 -3.44
CA LYS A 5 14.43 7.84 -4.19
C LYS A 5 13.08 8.48 -3.89
N LYS A 6 13.06 9.74 -3.42
CA LYS A 6 11.85 10.58 -3.37
C LYS A 6 10.94 10.18 -4.52
N CYS A 7 9.64 10.02 -4.30
CA CYS A 7 8.65 9.73 -5.34
C CYS A 7 8.82 10.73 -6.50
N TYR A 8 9.73 10.44 -7.44
CA TYR A 8 10.10 11.34 -8.53
C TYR A 8 8.97 11.22 -9.53
N SER A 9 8.38 12.36 -9.90
CA SER A 9 7.17 12.50 -10.71
C SER A 9 7.37 12.17 -12.19
N ALA A 10 8.15 11.13 -12.50
CA ALA A 10 8.36 10.69 -13.87
C ALA A 10 7.53 9.42 -14.10
N PHE A 11 6.39 9.62 -14.78
CA PHE A 11 5.35 8.65 -15.19
C PHE A 11 4.21 8.41 -14.19
N GLN A 12 3.16 9.22 -14.37
CA GLN A 12 1.82 9.13 -13.74
C GLN A 12 1.00 7.93 -14.28
N HIS A 13 1.51 6.70 -14.19
CA HIS A 13 0.65 5.51 -14.35
C HIS A 13 -0.04 5.19 -13.03
N SER A 14 -0.74 6.17 -12.47
CA SER A 14 -1.57 5.96 -11.29
C SER A 14 -2.89 5.32 -11.72
N ILE A 15 -3.26 4.24 -11.05
CA ILE A 15 -4.62 3.69 -11.17
C ILE A 15 -5.39 4.02 -9.90
N VAL A 16 -6.68 4.29 -10.05
CA VAL A 16 -7.61 4.38 -8.93
C VAL A 16 -8.48 3.12 -8.96
N LEU A 17 -8.41 2.31 -7.91
CA LEU A 17 -9.25 1.14 -7.72
C LEU A 17 -10.16 1.36 -6.51
N ILE A 18 -11.46 1.12 -6.71
CA ILE A 18 -12.44 1.05 -5.62
C ILE A 18 -13.15 -0.29 -5.79
N VAL A 19 -12.97 -1.18 -4.82
CA VAL A 19 -13.48 -2.55 -4.88
C VAL A 19 -14.21 -2.89 -3.60
N GLY A 20 -15.08 -3.89 -3.68
CA GLY A 20 -15.86 -4.38 -2.54
C GLY A 20 -15.04 -5.21 -1.57
N SER A 21 -15.75 -5.83 -0.62
CA SER A 21 -15.19 -6.77 0.35
C SER A 21 -14.66 -8.05 -0.31
N SER A 22 -13.81 -8.79 0.41
CA SER A 22 -13.29 -10.10 -0.02
C SER A 22 -12.61 -10.08 -1.38
N SER A 23 -11.96 -8.96 -1.71
CA SER A 23 -11.33 -8.74 -3.01
C SER A 23 -9.82 -9.03 -2.94
N LYS A 24 -9.25 -9.49 -4.06
CA LYS A 24 -7.81 -9.62 -4.26
C LYS A 24 -7.34 -8.60 -5.29
N ILE A 25 -6.43 -7.72 -4.89
CA ILE A 25 -5.97 -6.59 -5.69
C ILE A 25 -4.46 -6.69 -5.88
N ASP A 26 -4.03 -6.49 -7.12
CA ASP A 26 -2.63 -6.27 -7.48
C ASP A 26 -2.56 -4.96 -8.27
N ALA A 27 -1.84 -3.98 -7.75
CA ALA A 27 -1.69 -2.68 -8.38
C ALA A 27 -0.22 -2.21 -8.36
N GLY A 28 0.15 -1.45 -9.39
CA GLY A 28 1.50 -0.96 -9.54
C GLY A 28 1.86 0.18 -8.58
N ASN A 29 3.01 0.79 -8.83
CA ASN A 29 3.46 1.99 -8.12
C ASN A 29 2.47 3.14 -8.31
N PHE A 30 2.46 4.10 -7.39
CA PHE A 30 1.64 5.33 -7.49
C PHE A 30 0.13 5.10 -7.56
N SER A 31 -0.36 3.95 -7.10
CA SER A 31 -1.79 3.61 -7.14
C SER A 31 -2.57 4.20 -5.97
N LYS A 32 -3.86 4.48 -6.16
CA LYS A 32 -4.81 4.76 -5.08
C LYS A 32 -5.83 3.63 -5.00
N VAL A 33 -5.76 2.81 -3.96
CA VAL A 33 -6.61 1.62 -3.80
C VAL A 33 -7.50 1.80 -2.59
N THR A 34 -8.80 1.56 -2.75
CA THR A 34 -9.78 1.44 -1.67
C THR A 34 -10.47 0.09 -1.78
N ALA A 35 -10.37 -0.75 -0.75
CA ALA A 35 -11.03 -2.06 -0.71
C ALA A 35 -11.91 -2.21 0.54
N GLY A 36 -12.90 -3.09 0.47
CA GLY A 36 -13.76 -3.44 1.60
C GLY A 36 -13.06 -4.34 2.62
N ILE A 37 -13.85 -4.93 3.52
CA ILE A 37 -13.36 -5.88 4.55
C ILE A 37 -12.76 -7.14 3.92
N ASP A 38 -11.92 -7.86 4.66
CA ASP A 38 -11.37 -9.16 4.27
C ASP A 38 -10.64 -9.16 2.91
N SER A 39 -10.00 -8.06 2.53
CA SER A 39 -9.34 -7.93 1.24
C SER A 39 -7.83 -8.21 1.32
N SER A 40 -7.26 -8.69 0.22
CA SER A 40 -5.82 -8.88 0.07
C SER A 40 -5.30 -7.95 -1.01
N ILE A 41 -4.42 -7.02 -0.63
CA ILE A 41 -3.96 -5.93 -1.49
C ILE A 41 -2.44 -6.01 -1.62
N THR A 42 -1.94 -6.14 -2.85
CA THR A 42 -0.53 -5.94 -3.18
C THR A 42 -0.38 -4.65 -3.97
N VAL A 43 0.53 -3.77 -3.52
CA VAL A 43 0.81 -2.49 -4.17
C VAL A 43 2.29 -2.18 -4.22
N GLY A 44 2.68 -1.35 -5.19
CA GLY A 44 4.04 -0.81 -5.28
C GLY A 44 4.26 0.48 -4.45
N PRO A 45 5.50 0.99 -4.38
CA PRO A 45 5.86 2.25 -3.72
C PRO A 45 5.03 3.45 -4.21
N CYS A 46 4.96 4.48 -3.36
CA CYS A 46 4.23 5.73 -3.60
C CYS A 46 2.71 5.53 -3.80
N SER A 47 2.16 4.37 -3.42
CA SER A 47 0.72 4.11 -3.44
C SER A 47 0.05 4.50 -2.13
N THR A 48 -1.20 4.95 -2.21
CA THR A 48 -2.07 5.16 -1.05
C THR A 48 -3.13 4.06 -1.01
N VAL A 49 -3.20 3.32 0.09
CA VAL A 49 -4.12 2.19 0.24
C VAL A 49 -5.03 2.39 1.43
N THR A 50 -6.33 2.24 1.22
CA THR A 50 -7.35 2.17 2.26
C THR A 50 -8.02 0.81 2.18
N ALA A 51 -8.20 0.14 3.32
CA ALA A 51 -8.85 -1.17 3.36
C ALA A 51 -9.74 -1.30 4.60
N GLY A 52 -10.75 -2.16 4.51
CA GLY A 52 -11.62 -2.52 5.62
C GLY A 52 -10.94 -3.46 6.62
N GLU A 53 -11.64 -3.73 7.72
CA GLU A 53 -11.23 -4.65 8.78
C GLU A 53 -10.75 -6.00 8.23
N ASN A 54 -9.79 -6.62 8.92
CA ASN A 54 -9.22 -7.93 8.59
C ASN A 54 -8.58 -8.04 7.19
N SER A 55 -8.28 -6.91 6.56
CA SER A 55 -7.55 -6.89 5.28
C SER A 55 -6.04 -6.97 5.47
N GLU A 56 -5.33 -7.57 4.52
CA GLU A 56 -3.87 -7.55 4.45
C GLU A 56 -3.41 -6.60 3.34
N ILE A 57 -2.53 -5.66 3.69
CA ILE A 57 -1.85 -4.77 2.74
C ILE A 57 -0.40 -5.20 2.62
N ARG A 58 0.07 -5.42 1.40
CA ARG A 58 1.44 -5.79 1.07
C ARG A 58 2.04 -4.75 0.14
N PHE A 59 3.09 -4.08 0.60
CA PHE A 59 3.91 -3.22 -0.24
C PHE A 59 5.14 -3.99 -0.72
N THR A 60 5.35 -4.05 -2.02
CA THR A 60 6.60 -4.55 -2.62
C THR A 60 7.44 -3.38 -3.11
N TRP A 61 8.71 -3.32 -2.74
CA TRP A 61 9.56 -2.15 -3.02
C TRP A 61 11.04 -2.51 -3.08
N TRP A 62 11.85 -1.65 -3.70
CA TRP A 62 13.29 -1.91 -3.85
C TRP A 62 14.11 -1.24 -2.74
N LEU A 63 14.84 -2.05 -1.97
CA LEU A 63 15.88 -1.60 -1.06
C LEU A 63 17.25 -1.74 -1.74
N GLY A 64 17.70 -0.67 -2.38
CA GLY A 64 18.90 -0.74 -3.23
C GLY A 64 18.64 -1.61 -4.46
N ASN A 65 19.22 -2.82 -4.49
CA ASN A 65 19.05 -3.80 -5.56
C ASN A 65 18.24 -5.03 -5.13
N GLU A 66 17.75 -5.06 -3.89
CA GLU A 66 16.99 -6.17 -3.32
C GLU A 66 15.50 -5.83 -3.30
N LEU A 67 14.65 -6.79 -3.68
CA LEU A 67 13.21 -6.63 -3.62
C LEU A 67 12.73 -6.99 -2.22
N GLU A 68 12.11 -6.02 -1.55
CA GLU A 68 11.61 -6.12 -0.19
C GLU A 68 10.08 -6.12 -0.15
N THR A 69 9.54 -6.60 0.97
CA THR A 69 8.10 -6.62 1.21
C THR A 69 7.76 -6.20 2.64
N THR A 70 6.86 -5.22 2.77
CA THR A 70 6.28 -4.81 4.06
C THR A 70 4.80 -5.17 4.10
N ILE A 71 4.35 -5.82 5.17
CA ILE A 71 2.99 -6.32 5.34
C ILE A 71 2.30 -5.62 6.51
N ALA A 72 1.03 -5.28 6.35
CA ALA A 72 0.15 -4.75 7.38
C ALA A 72 -1.15 -5.55 7.43
N ARG A 73 -1.67 -5.77 8.65
CA ARG A 73 -3.00 -6.35 8.88
C ARG A 73 -3.90 -5.30 9.51
N ILE A 74 -4.94 -4.91 8.79
CA ILE A 74 -5.90 -3.91 9.24
C ILE A 74 -6.74 -4.49 10.37
N GLY A 75 -6.94 -3.71 11.43
CA GLY A 75 -7.56 -4.13 12.69
C GLY A 75 -6.56 -4.57 13.75
N GLN A 76 -5.25 -4.64 13.42
CA GLN A 76 -4.22 -5.15 14.33
C GLN A 76 -3.13 -4.11 14.57
N ASN A 77 -2.50 -4.15 15.75
CA ASN A 77 -1.34 -3.33 16.10
C ASN A 77 -1.54 -1.81 15.88
N GLY A 78 -2.77 -1.32 16.10
CA GLY A 78 -3.12 0.11 15.92
C GLY A 78 -3.39 0.52 14.46
N LEU A 79 -3.36 -0.40 13.51
CA LEU A 79 -3.79 -0.15 12.13
C LEU A 79 -5.31 -0.14 12.06
N LEU A 80 -5.90 1.03 12.00
CA LEU A 80 -7.34 1.22 11.93
C LEU A 80 -7.90 0.94 10.52
N PRO A 81 -9.11 0.36 10.44
CA PRO A 81 -9.84 0.23 9.17
C PRO A 81 -10.19 1.59 8.58
N ASN A 82 -10.41 1.62 7.26
CA ASN A 82 -10.79 2.81 6.50
C ASN A 82 -9.83 4.01 6.67
N THR A 83 -8.59 3.73 7.10
CA THR A 83 -7.51 4.70 7.20
C THR A 83 -6.58 4.55 6.00
N PRO A 84 -6.18 5.65 5.35
CA PRO A 84 -5.23 5.56 4.24
C PRO A 84 -3.81 5.36 4.76
N TYR A 85 -3.09 4.44 4.12
CA TYR A 85 -1.71 4.09 4.45
C TYR A 85 -0.79 4.24 3.24
N GLN A 86 0.46 4.59 3.52
CA GLN A 86 1.56 4.62 2.55
C GLN A 86 2.79 3.90 3.12
N LEU A 87 3.65 3.43 2.22
CA LEU A 87 4.99 2.97 2.59
C LEU A 87 5.95 4.17 2.68
N ILE A 88 6.42 4.47 3.88
CA ILE A 88 7.39 5.54 4.16
C ILE A 88 8.59 4.91 4.87
N GLU A 89 9.77 4.98 4.24
CA GLU A 89 11.02 4.41 4.78
C GLU A 89 10.90 2.93 5.20
N GLY A 90 10.22 2.14 4.38
CA GLY A 90 10.01 0.70 4.64
C GLY A 90 8.93 0.38 5.68
N ARG A 91 8.27 1.40 6.25
CA ARG A 91 7.19 1.25 7.23
C ARG A 91 5.85 1.65 6.63
N ILE A 92 4.80 0.94 7.02
CA ILE A 92 3.43 1.30 6.65
C ILE A 92 2.96 2.35 7.65
N THR A 93 2.65 3.54 7.14
CA THR A 93 2.37 4.73 7.93
C THR A 93 1.02 5.30 7.51
N ALA A 94 0.16 5.61 8.48
CA ALA A 94 -1.10 6.29 8.22
C ALA A 94 -0.83 7.69 7.67
N VAL A 95 -1.58 8.10 6.67
CA VAL A 95 -1.50 9.43 6.06
C VAL A 95 -2.85 10.13 6.16
N SER A 96 -2.85 11.46 6.04
CA SER A 96 -4.07 12.30 6.00
C SER A 96 -4.37 12.74 4.57
#